data_AF-A0A3G8Y4D8-F1
#
_entry.id   AF-A0A3G8Y4D8-F1
#
_cell.length_a   1.000
_cell.length_b   1.000
_cell.length_c   1.000
_cell.angle_alpha   90.00
_cell.angle_beta   90.00
_cell.angle_gamma   90.00
#
_symmetry.space_group_name_H-M   'P 1'
#
loop_
_entity.id
_entity.type
_entity.pdbx_description
1 polymer ?
#
loop_
_entity_poly.entity_id
_entity_poly.type
_entity_poly.pdbx_seq_one_letter_code
_entity_poly.pdbx_strand_id
1 'polypeptide(L)'
;MRRIYYVPGILSAVMIPILFWFYGNRELQKPIPNVIDLVLPHKVHSTSSKEEKNRIYQNSFEPYKNWNYKKIIAKPNTARQNSNYFVSELKKLQQRNQKETGIEFIINDENSYDDFISILNDCHISKQEMYGVDMDKTWHLFVLVNYKDPKKIDRG
;
A
#
# COMPACT_ATOMS: atom_id res chain seq x y z
N MET A 1 -53.61 39.74 -26.07
CA MET A 1 -52.18 39.33 -25.94
C MET A 1 -52.12 37.90 -25.42
N ARG A 2 -51.49 36.97 -26.15
CA ARG A 2 -51.30 35.57 -25.72
C ARG A 2 -50.10 35.49 -24.76
N ARG A 3 -50.29 34.99 -23.53
CA ARG A 3 -49.20 34.75 -22.58
C ARG A 3 -48.46 33.48 -22.99
N ILE A 4 -47.20 33.63 -23.38
CA ILE A 4 -46.32 32.50 -23.70
C ILE A 4 -45.73 32.03 -22.36
N TYR A 5 -46.21 30.89 -21.88
CA TYR A 5 -45.69 30.30 -20.66
C TYR A 5 -44.43 29.50 -20.98
N TYR A 6 -43.27 29.99 -20.54
CA TYR A 6 -41.95 29.35 -20.68
C TYR A 6 -41.79 28.14 -19.72
N VAL A 7 -42.81 27.31 -19.63
CA VAL A 7 -42.90 26.17 -18.69
C VAL A 7 -41.78 25.14 -18.93
N PRO A 8 -41.43 24.76 -20.18
CA PRO A 8 -40.33 23.80 -20.40
C PRO A 8 -38.97 24.37 -19.97
N GLY A 9 -38.74 25.67 -20.19
CA GLY A 9 -37.48 26.33 -19.83
C GLY A 9 -37.30 26.44 -18.32
N ILE A 10 -38.36 26.80 -17.60
CA ILE A 10 -38.36 26.89 -16.13
C ILE A 10 -38.21 25.49 -15.52
N LEU A 11 -38.88 24.49 -16.08
CA LEU A 11 -38.76 23.12 -15.60
C LEU A 11 -37.32 22.61 -15.74
N SER A 12 -36.67 22.86 -16.88
CA SER A 12 -35.26 22.53 -17.09
C SER A 12 -34.32 23.30 -16.17
N ALA A 13 -34.57 24.60 -15.97
CA ALA A 13 -33.77 25.46 -15.10
C ALA A 13 -33.81 25.02 -13.62
N VAL A 14 -34.85 24.32 -13.20
CA VAL A 14 -34.99 23.77 -11.84
C VAL A 14 -34.51 22.32 -11.76
N MET A 15 -34.93 21.47 -12.71
CA MET A 15 -34.60 20.04 -12.69
C MET A 15 -33.12 19.78 -12.89
N ILE A 16 -32.46 20.51 -13.79
CA ILE A 16 -31.04 20.28 -14.10
C ILE A 16 -30.18 20.52 -12.84
N PRO A 17 -30.24 21.68 -12.15
CA PRO A 17 -29.46 21.89 -10.93
C PRO A 17 -29.75 20.87 -9.82
N ILE A 18 -31.00 20.45 -9.64
CA ILE A 18 -31.37 19.46 -8.61
C ILE A 18 -30.74 18.10 -8.92
N LEU A 19 -30.81 17.67 -10.18
CA LEU A 19 -30.20 16.41 -10.61
C LEU A 19 -28.68 16.48 -10.47
N PHE A 20 -28.05 17.58 -10.89
CA PHE A 20 -26.60 17.77 -10.71
C PHE A 20 -26.20 17.82 -9.24
N TRP A 21 -26.98 18.45 -8.37
CA TRP A 21 -26.73 18.44 -6.93
C TRP A 21 -26.83 17.03 -6.36
N PHE A 22 -27.90 16.30 -6.69
CA PHE A 22 -28.16 14.96 -6.16
C PHE A 22 -27.11 13.94 -6.62
N TYR A 23 -26.88 13.83 -7.93
CA TYR A 23 -25.91 12.89 -8.48
C TYR A 23 -24.47 13.34 -8.25
N GLY A 24 -24.19 14.65 -8.34
CA GLY A 24 -22.88 15.22 -8.08
C GLY A 24 -22.42 14.99 -6.65
N ASN A 25 -23.25 15.25 -5.64
CA ASN A 25 -22.87 14.96 -4.24
C ASN A 25 -22.60 13.48 -4.01
N ARG A 26 -23.36 12.59 -4.66
CA ARG A 26 -23.17 11.14 -4.51
C ARG A 26 -21.85 10.67 -5.13
N GLU A 27 -21.44 11.25 -6.25
CA GLU A 27 -20.13 10.98 -6.85
C GLU A 27 -18.98 11.56 -6.01
N LEU A 28 -19.14 12.77 -5.45
CA LEU A 28 -18.13 13.39 -4.58
C LEU A 28 -17.95 12.67 -3.24
N GLN A 29 -18.97 11.93 -2.78
CA GLN A 29 -18.88 11.08 -1.59
C GLN A 29 -18.25 9.71 -1.86
N LYS A 30 -18.03 9.34 -3.13
CA LYS A 30 -17.26 8.12 -3.41
C LYS A 30 -15.83 8.37 -2.93
N PRO A 31 -15.22 7.40 -2.22
CA PRO A 31 -13.82 7.52 -1.87
C PRO A 31 -13.02 7.69 -3.17
N ILE A 32 -12.23 8.76 -3.24
CA ILE A 32 -11.21 8.90 -4.28
C ILE A 32 -10.36 7.63 -4.19
N PRO A 33 -10.09 6.92 -5.30
CA PRO A 33 -9.20 5.77 -5.24
C PRO A 33 -7.88 6.26 -4.65
N ASN A 34 -7.63 5.86 -3.40
CA ASN A 34 -6.36 6.15 -2.74
C ASN A 34 -5.31 5.37 -3.51
N VAL A 35 -4.56 6.08 -4.35
CA VAL A 35 -3.40 5.52 -5.03
C VAL A 35 -2.28 5.43 -4.00
N ILE A 36 -1.70 4.24 -3.88
CA ILE A 36 -0.44 4.05 -3.16
C ILE A 36 0.66 4.20 -4.20
N ASP A 37 1.53 5.19 -4.01
CA ASP A 37 2.74 5.33 -4.83
C ASP A 37 3.69 4.18 -4.49
N LEU A 38 3.81 3.22 -5.41
CA LEU A 38 4.75 2.11 -5.34
C LEU A 38 5.96 2.43 -6.19
N VAL A 39 7.14 2.51 -5.55
CA VAL A 39 8.40 2.63 -6.26
C VAL A 39 8.84 1.24 -6.70
N LEU A 40 8.83 0.99 -8.01
CA LEU A 40 9.46 -0.19 -8.57
C LEU A 40 10.95 0.08 -8.78
N PRO A 41 11.86 -0.79 -8.29
CA PRO A 41 13.27 -0.65 -8.57
C PRO A 41 13.52 -0.82 -10.07
N HIS A 42 14.56 -0.18 -10.59
CA HIS A 42 14.97 -0.35 -11.98
C HIS A 42 15.32 -1.82 -12.24
N LYS A 43 14.78 -2.39 -13.33
CA LYS A 43 15.09 -3.76 -13.73
C LYS A 43 16.58 -3.87 -14.02
N VAL A 44 17.29 -4.69 -13.25
CA VAL A 44 18.68 -5.02 -13.52
C VAL A 44 18.71 -6.22 -14.46
N HIS A 45 19.26 -6.04 -15.66
CA HIS A 45 19.48 -7.16 -16.58
C HIS A 45 20.66 -7.99 -16.09
N SER A 46 20.51 -9.32 -16.04
CA SER A 46 21.61 -10.21 -15.68
C SER A 46 22.52 -10.39 -16.90
N THR A 47 23.58 -9.59 -17.02
CA THR A 47 24.75 -9.98 -17.81
C THR A 47 25.87 -10.44 -16.87
N SER A 48 26.76 -11.30 -17.36
CA SER A 48 27.61 -12.19 -16.54
C SER A 48 28.71 -11.50 -15.72
N SER A 49 28.73 -10.17 -15.60
CA SER A 49 29.79 -9.42 -14.95
C SER A 49 29.65 -9.40 -13.41
N LYS A 50 30.79 -9.41 -12.69
CA LYS A 50 30.81 -9.35 -11.20
C LYS A 50 30.21 -8.06 -10.65
N GLU A 51 30.40 -6.94 -11.35
CA GLU A 51 29.84 -5.64 -10.98
C GLU A 51 28.31 -5.63 -11.01
N GLU A 52 27.72 -6.38 -11.93
CA GLU A 52 26.27 -6.46 -12.09
C GLU A 52 25.62 -7.40 -11.08
N LYS A 53 26.31 -8.48 -10.65
CA LYS A 53 25.88 -9.28 -9.50
C LYS A 53 25.75 -8.45 -8.22
N ASN A 54 26.66 -7.51 -8.00
CA ASN A 54 26.56 -6.57 -6.88
C ASN A 54 25.36 -5.61 -7.03
N ARG A 55 25.03 -5.18 -8.25
CA ARG A 55 23.85 -4.35 -8.52
C ARG A 55 22.54 -5.12 -8.30
N ILE A 56 22.47 -6.39 -8.71
CA ILE A 56 21.33 -7.27 -8.41
C ILE A 56 21.20 -7.43 -6.89
N TYR A 57 22.29 -7.69 -6.17
CA TYR A 57 22.27 -7.80 -4.72
C TYR A 57 21.78 -6.50 -4.04
N GLN A 58 22.17 -5.33 -4.54
CA GLN A 58 21.74 -4.04 -3.98
C GLN A 58 20.28 -3.69 -4.31
N ASN A 59 19.78 -4.12 -5.46
CA ASN A 59 18.44 -3.78 -5.96
C ASN A 59 17.41 -4.91 -5.79
N SER A 60 17.75 -5.99 -5.09
CA SER A 60 16.87 -7.14 -4.86
C SER A 60 16.62 -7.36 -3.38
N PHE A 61 15.57 -8.11 -3.10
CA PHE A 61 15.24 -8.58 -1.75
C PHE A 61 16.15 -9.74 -1.28
N GLU A 62 16.97 -10.32 -2.16
CA GLU A 62 17.81 -11.49 -1.85
C GLU A 62 18.69 -11.35 -0.60
N PRO A 63 19.33 -10.20 -0.30
CA PRO A 63 20.14 -10.03 0.92
C PRO A 63 19.34 -10.24 2.21
N TYR A 64 18.05 -9.92 2.17
CA TYR A 64 17.18 -9.87 3.34
C TYR A 64 16.41 -11.18 3.52
N LYS A 65 16.43 -12.08 2.54
CA LYS A 65 15.57 -13.25 2.51
C LYS A 65 15.72 -14.19 3.71
N ASN A 66 16.92 -14.29 4.26
CA ASN A 66 17.25 -15.20 5.36
C ASN A 66 17.15 -14.56 6.76
N TRP A 67 16.58 -13.37 6.87
CA TRP A 67 16.34 -12.72 8.15
C TRP A 67 15.29 -13.46 8.98
N ASN A 68 15.20 -13.12 10.27
CA ASN A 68 14.22 -13.72 11.16
C ASN A 68 12.86 -13.01 11.02
N TYR A 69 11.94 -13.65 10.29
CA TYR A 69 10.61 -13.12 10.03
C TYR A 69 9.55 -13.70 10.97
N LYS A 70 8.75 -12.82 11.58
CA LYS A 70 7.47 -13.22 12.14
C LYS A 70 6.48 -13.42 10.99
N LYS A 71 5.97 -14.64 10.84
CA LYS A 71 4.99 -14.98 9.81
C LYS A 71 3.58 -14.58 10.24
N ILE A 72 2.86 -13.90 9.37
CA ILE A 72 1.45 -13.55 9.54
C ILE A 72 0.70 -13.98 8.28
N ILE A 73 -0.27 -14.87 8.43
CA ILE A 73 -1.12 -15.31 7.32
C ILE A 73 -2.22 -14.27 7.11
N ALA A 74 -2.24 -13.63 5.94
CA ALA A 74 -3.30 -12.72 5.55
C ALA A 74 -4.49 -13.54 5.03
N LYS A 75 -5.51 -13.76 5.85
CA LYS A 75 -6.70 -14.50 5.41
C LYS A 75 -7.42 -13.76 4.27
N PRO A 76 -7.87 -14.46 3.21
CA PRO A 76 -8.56 -13.86 2.08
C PRO A 76 -9.73 -12.94 2.46
N ASN A 77 -9.77 -11.75 1.88
CA ASN A 77 -10.78 -10.71 2.04
C ASN A 77 -10.97 -10.21 3.47
N THR A 78 -9.92 -10.28 4.30
CA THR A 78 -9.99 -9.85 5.71
C THR A 78 -8.92 -8.84 6.11
N ALA A 79 -7.97 -8.50 5.24
CA ALA A 79 -6.81 -7.72 5.67
C ALA A 79 -7.22 -6.34 6.23
N ARG A 80 -8.17 -5.65 5.57
CA ARG A 80 -8.73 -4.37 6.05
C ARG A 80 -9.33 -4.48 7.45
N GLN A 81 -10.05 -5.56 7.74
CA GLN A 81 -10.67 -5.78 9.05
C GLN A 81 -9.62 -6.04 10.13
N ASN A 82 -8.49 -6.63 9.75
CA ASN A 82 -7.36 -6.94 10.61
C ASN A 82 -6.33 -5.80 10.71
N SER A 83 -6.58 -4.64 10.07
CA SER A 83 -5.65 -3.50 10.02
C SER A 83 -5.13 -3.09 11.39
N ASN A 84 -6.00 -2.99 12.40
CA ASN A 84 -5.59 -2.66 13.77
C ASN A 84 -4.54 -3.63 14.34
N TYR A 85 -4.71 -4.93 14.08
CA TYR A 85 -3.76 -5.95 14.50
C TYR A 85 -2.45 -5.82 13.74
N PHE A 86 -2.49 -5.68 12.41
CA PHE A 86 -1.29 -5.53 11.57
C PHE A 86 -0.48 -4.28 11.94
N VAL A 87 -1.12 -3.13 12.09
CA VAL A 87 -0.50 -1.89 12.57
C VAL A 87 0.16 -2.09 13.94
N SER A 88 -0.48 -2.83 14.85
CA SER A 88 0.10 -3.11 16.16
C SER A 88 1.37 -3.97 16.07
N GLU A 89 1.41 -4.95 15.17
CA GLU A 89 2.56 -5.82 14.96
C GLU A 89 3.73 -5.08 14.30
N LEU A 90 3.43 -4.20 13.34
CA LEU A 90 4.41 -3.32 12.70
C LEU A 90 5.06 -2.37 13.73
N LYS A 91 4.25 -1.78 14.62
CA LYS A 91 4.76 -0.95 15.72
C LYS A 91 5.62 -1.75 16.70
N LYS A 92 5.25 -2.99 17.03
CA LYS A 92 6.07 -3.89 17.87
C LYS A 92 7.40 -4.27 17.20
N LEU A 93 7.42 -4.46 15.88
CA LEU A 93 8.66 -4.68 15.13
C LEU A 93 9.60 -3.48 15.29
N GLN A 94 9.09 -2.27 15.09
CA GLN A 94 9.87 -1.03 15.24
C GLN A 94 10.37 -0.83 16.68
N GLN A 95 9.51 -1.06 17.68
CA GLN A 95 9.87 -0.92 19.10
C GLN A 95 10.95 -1.92 19.53
N ARG A 96 10.90 -3.15 19.03
CA ARG A 96 11.94 -4.16 19.29
C ARG A 96 13.30 -3.75 18.72
N ASN A 97 13.30 -3.05 17.56
CA ASN A 97 14.49 -2.47 16.94
C ASN A 97 15.67 -3.47 16.83
N GLN A 98 15.37 -4.72 16.52
CA GLN A 98 16.36 -5.79 16.45
C GLN A 98 16.84 -5.95 15.01
N LYS A 99 18.14 -5.93 14.77
CA LYS A 99 18.72 -6.16 13.44
C LYS A 99 18.29 -7.50 12.85
N GLU A 100 18.21 -7.55 11.52
CA GLU A 100 17.95 -8.77 10.76
C GLU A 100 16.61 -9.44 11.13
N THR A 101 15.60 -8.63 11.43
CA THR A 101 14.24 -9.08 11.73
C THR A 101 13.21 -8.41 10.85
N GLY A 102 12.06 -9.04 10.72
CA GLY A 102 10.94 -8.52 9.93
C GLY A 102 9.62 -9.22 10.20
N ILE A 103 8.63 -8.87 9.40
CA ILE A 103 7.34 -9.55 9.31
C ILE A 103 7.18 -10.05 7.87
N GLU A 104 6.80 -11.30 7.71
CA GLU A 104 6.40 -11.89 6.44
C GLU A 104 4.88 -12.02 6.43
N PHE A 105 4.21 -11.21 5.60
CA PHE A 105 2.80 -11.37 5.30
C PHE A 105 2.65 -12.39 4.19
N ILE A 106 2.13 -13.55 4.55
CA ILE A 106 1.84 -14.64 3.63
C ILE A 106 0.53 -14.29 2.91
N ILE A 107 0.64 -14.06 1.61
CA ILE A 107 -0.44 -13.72 0.68
C ILE A 107 -0.40 -14.78 -0.42
N ASN A 108 -1.56 -15.28 -0.84
CA ASN A 108 -1.69 -16.32 -1.86
C ASN A 108 -2.71 -15.92 -2.94
N ASP A 109 -2.96 -16.83 -3.88
CA ASP A 109 -3.85 -16.61 -5.03
C ASP A 109 -5.34 -16.45 -4.65
N GLU A 110 -5.71 -16.72 -3.39
CA GLU A 110 -7.07 -16.51 -2.88
C GLU A 110 -7.24 -15.09 -2.31
N ASN A 111 -6.16 -14.39 -2.02
CA ASN A 111 -6.21 -13.00 -1.55
C ASN A 111 -6.59 -12.05 -2.67
N SER A 112 -7.36 -11.02 -2.31
CA SER A 112 -7.72 -9.97 -3.26
C SER A 112 -6.64 -8.89 -3.33
N TYR A 113 -6.69 -8.08 -4.40
CA TYR A 113 -5.90 -6.84 -4.47
C TYR A 113 -6.18 -5.91 -3.28
N ASP A 114 -7.43 -5.92 -2.77
CA ASP A 114 -7.80 -5.16 -1.57
C ASP A 114 -7.04 -5.64 -0.33
N ASP A 115 -6.79 -6.95 -0.20
CA ASP A 115 -5.99 -7.48 0.91
C ASP A 115 -4.56 -6.95 0.85
N PHE A 116 -3.93 -7.03 -0.32
CA PHE A 116 -2.57 -6.55 -0.54
C PHE A 116 -2.42 -5.06 -0.25
N ILE A 117 -3.31 -4.24 -0.81
CA ILE A 117 -3.30 -2.78 -0.62
C ILE A 117 -3.62 -2.40 0.83
N SER A 118 -4.48 -3.16 1.52
CA SER A 118 -4.76 -2.91 2.92
C SER A 118 -3.51 -3.09 3.79
N ILE A 119 -2.70 -4.12 3.54
CA ILE A 119 -1.44 -4.33 4.27
C ILE A 119 -0.44 -3.22 3.96
N LEU A 120 -0.33 -2.77 2.70
CA LEU A 120 0.51 -1.62 2.34
C LEU A 120 0.05 -0.32 3.01
N ASN A 121 -1.26 -0.12 3.11
CA ASN A 121 -1.82 1.00 3.86
C ASN A 121 -1.49 0.91 5.36
N ASP A 122 -1.45 -0.29 5.94
CA ASP A 122 -1.03 -0.49 7.33
C ASP A 122 0.47 -0.18 7.53
N CYS A 123 1.31 -0.50 6.55
CA CYS A 123 2.71 -0.04 6.52
C CYS A 123 2.77 1.49 6.51
N HIS A 124 1.97 2.15 5.66
CA HIS A 124 1.89 3.61 5.62
C HIS A 124 1.44 4.22 6.97
N ILE A 125 0.34 3.71 7.55
CA ILE A 125 -0.18 4.15 8.86
C ILE A 125 0.88 3.99 9.97
N SER A 126 1.64 2.90 9.92
CA SER A 126 2.72 2.63 10.89
C SER A 126 4.05 3.32 10.56
N LYS A 127 4.11 4.15 9.51
CA LYS A 127 5.35 4.81 9.04
C LYS A 127 6.47 3.82 8.76
N GLN A 128 6.10 2.66 8.23
CA GLN A 128 6.98 1.58 7.89
C GLN A 128 7.41 1.72 6.43
N GLU A 129 8.67 2.10 6.23
CA GLU A 129 9.20 2.47 4.92
C GLU A 129 9.92 1.30 4.23
N MET A 130 10.54 0.40 4.99
CA MET A 130 11.24 -0.75 4.43
C MET A 130 10.30 -1.95 4.29
N TYR A 131 9.83 -2.19 3.07
CA TYR A 131 9.09 -3.38 2.69
C TYR A 131 9.38 -3.74 1.22
N GLY A 132 9.10 -4.99 0.84
CA GLY A 132 9.28 -5.48 -0.52
C GLY A 132 8.45 -6.73 -0.78
N VAL A 133 8.12 -6.97 -2.06
CA VAL A 133 7.37 -8.15 -2.49
C VAL A 133 8.31 -9.11 -3.20
N ASP A 134 8.28 -10.38 -2.82
CA ASP A 134 9.08 -11.43 -3.47
C ASP A 134 8.33 -12.00 -4.69
N MET A 135 8.24 -11.18 -5.74
CA MET A 135 7.41 -11.45 -6.93
C MET A 135 7.87 -12.68 -7.74
N ASP A 136 9.12 -13.14 -7.59
CA ASP A 136 9.66 -14.23 -8.39
C ASP A 136 9.51 -15.61 -7.74
N LYS A 137 9.17 -15.67 -6.44
CA LYS A 137 9.20 -16.93 -5.68
C LYS A 137 7.97 -17.17 -4.83
N THR A 138 7.67 -16.27 -3.89
CA THR A 138 6.61 -16.50 -2.90
C THR A 138 5.40 -15.60 -3.08
N TRP A 139 5.53 -14.46 -3.75
CA TRP A 139 4.51 -13.40 -3.82
C TRP A 139 4.10 -12.84 -2.46
N HIS A 140 4.85 -13.16 -1.39
CA HIS A 140 4.61 -12.64 -0.06
C HIS A 140 5.15 -11.21 0.06
N LEU A 141 4.55 -10.45 0.98
CA LEU A 141 5.02 -9.12 1.33
C LEU A 141 5.91 -9.22 2.58
N PHE A 142 7.16 -8.79 2.43
CA PHE A 142 8.14 -8.74 3.50
C PHE A 142 8.30 -7.32 4.00
N VAL A 143 8.21 -7.16 5.31
CA VAL A 143 8.42 -5.88 5.99
C VAL A 143 9.64 -6.00 6.86
N LEU A 144 10.63 -5.14 6.63
CA LEU A 144 11.91 -5.16 7.34
C LEU A 144 11.87 -4.22 8.54
N VAL A 145 12.64 -4.51 9.57
CA VAL A 145 12.85 -3.54 10.66
C VAL A 145 13.56 -2.27 10.14
N ASN A 146 13.00 -1.10 10.43
CA ASN A 146 13.69 0.19 10.26
C ASN A 146 14.70 0.38 11.40
N TYR A 147 15.80 -0.38 11.38
CA TYR A 147 16.77 -0.39 12.48
C TYR A 147 17.37 1.00 12.71
N LYS A 148 17.24 1.49 13.94
CA LYS A 148 17.89 2.72 14.42
C LYS A 148 19.03 2.34 15.36
N ASP A 149 20.24 2.72 15.00
CA ASP A 149 21.38 2.49 15.90
C ASP A 149 21.29 3.43 17.11
N PRO A 150 21.11 2.91 18.33
CA PRO A 150 20.94 3.75 19.52
C PRO A 150 22.20 4.56 19.86
N LYS A 151 23.36 4.21 19.30
CA LYS A 151 24.63 4.92 19.50
C LYS A 151 24.91 5.95 18.41
N LYS A 152 24.15 5.96 17.33
CA LYS A 152 24.32 6.90 16.23
C LYS A 152 23.60 8.20 16.58
N ILE A 153 24.37 9.28 16.72
CA ILE A 153 23.81 10.63 16.87
C ILE A 153 23.26 11.02 15.50
N ASP A 154 21.93 11.12 15.37
CA ASP A 154 21.28 11.64 14.18
C ASP A 154 21.70 13.10 14.00
N ARG A 155 22.55 13.35 12.99
CA ARG A 155 22.79 14.71 12.49
C ARG A 155 21.70 14.99 11.48
N GLY A 156 20.68 15.71 11.94
CA GLY A 156 19.56 16.18 11.11
C GLY A 156 20.01 17.09 9.98
#